data_AF-A0A1L7XEI5-F1
#
_entry.id   AF-A0A1L7XEI5-F1
#
_cell.length_a   1.000
_cell.length_b   1.000
_cell.length_c   1.000
_cell.angle_alpha   90.00
_cell.angle_beta   90.00
_cell.angle_gamma   90.00
#
_symmetry.space_group_name_H-M   'P 1'
#
loop_
_entity.id
_entity.type
_entity.pdbx_description
1 polymer ?
#
loop_
_entity_poly.entity_id
_entity_poly.type
_entity_poly.pdbx_seq_one_letter_code
_entity_poly.pdbx_strand_id
1 'polypeptide(L)'
;MKSSSLTPLKVRSSRKILQQMALFENICGSAIVGGIDLAGLFPRYTDIRRVLYLGAIITFNFSWIVRPWQVVNNAPTFITTISSFSVFLAPMMGVIFCDFYILHSRKVQLSNLYRSDDSVYWYWHGFNCRVLAAWISAKNRGIYEMFYLAFFSVFFVSALVFYITNRISPPAGLGDMDEVDVCGTFTAHEAQKLDVT
;
A
#
# COMPACT_ATOMS: atom_id res chain seq x y z
N MET A 1 -15.05 -45.09 11.11
CA MET A 1 -14.37 -43.93 10.48
C MET A 1 -12.88 -44.22 10.44
N LYS A 2 -12.34 -44.51 9.25
CA LYS A 2 -10.93 -44.94 9.07
C LYS A 2 -10.04 -43.70 9.13
N SER A 3 -9.40 -43.45 10.28
CA SER A 3 -8.31 -42.48 10.39
C SER A 3 -7.20 -42.93 9.42
N SER A 4 -7.07 -42.24 8.30
CA SER A 4 -6.03 -42.52 7.31
C SER A 4 -4.68 -42.12 7.90
N SER A 5 -3.97 -43.07 8.51
CA SER A 5 -2.61 -42.89 9.01
C SER A 5 -1.70 -42.48 7.84
N LEU A 6 -1.33 -41.20 7.79
CA LEU A 6 -0.41 -40.66 6.79
C LEU A 6 0.95 -41.38 6.94
N THR A 7 1.39 -42.05 5.89
CA THR A 7 2.72 -42.69 5.86
C THR A 7 3.81 -41.62 6.07
N PRO A 8 4.92 -41.95 6.77
CA PRO A 8 5.96 -40.97 7.12
C PRO A 8 6.57 -40.26 5.90
N LEU A 9 6.57 -40.91 4.74
CA LEU A 9 6.98 -40.33 3.46
C LEU A 9 6.03 -39.20 3.00
N LYS A 10 4.71 -39.39 3.16
CA LYS A 10 3.70 -38.38 2.79
C LYS A 10 3.78 -37.15 3.70
N VAL A 11 4.07 -37.34 4.99
CA VAL A 11 4.30 -36.25 5.95
C VAL A 11 5.59 -35.48 5.62
N ARG A 12 6.67 -36.16 5.22
CA ARG A 12 7.94 -35.52 4.83
C ARG A 12 7.80 -34.74 3.52
N SER A 13 7.08 -35.29 2.54
CA SER A 13 6.78 -34.59 1.28
C SER A 13 5.90 -33.36 1.52
N SER A 14 4.84 -33.49 2.32
CA SER A 14 3.96 -32.36 2.66
C SER A 14 4.71 -31.24 3.40
N ARG A 15 5.61 -31.58 4.34
CA ARG A 15 6.45 -30.59 5.02
C ARG A 15 7.37 -29.82 4.07
N LYS A 16 7.96 -30.50 3.07
CA LYS A 16 8.81 -29.83 2.06
C LYS A 16 7.99 -28.84 1.23
N ILE A 17 6.79 -29.22 0.82
CA ILE A 17 5.90 -28.35 0.04
C ILE A 17 5.51 -27.11 0.86
N LEU A 18 5.12 -27.29 2.13
CA LEU A 18 4.76 -26.17 3.01
C LEU A 18 5.93 -25.21 3.24
N GLN A 19 7.15 -25.73 3.39
CA GLN A 19 8.35 -24.89 3.53
C GLN A 19 8.65 -24.09 2.26
N GLN A 20 8.48 -24.69 1.08
CA GLN A 20 8.66 -23.99 -0.19
C GLN A 20 7.62 -22.88 -0.37
N MET A 21 6.37 -23.14 -0.01
CA MET A 21 5.30 -22.13 -0.04
C MET A 21 5.60 -20.96 0.90
N ALA A 22 6.05 -21.24 2.13
CA ALA A 22 6.39 -20.20 3.09
C ALA A 22 7.58 -19.34 2.63
N LEU A 23 8.60 -19.97 2.02
CA LEU A 23 9.74 -19.25 1.45
C LEU A 23 9.30 -18.34 0.29
N PHE A 24 8.43 -18.85 -0.59
CA PHE A 24 7.91 -18.07 -1.71
C PHE A 24 7.15 -16.82 -1.25
N GLU A 25 6.23 -16.98 -0.28
CA GLU A 25 5.45 -15.85 0.25
C GLU A 25 6.35 -14.78 0.88
N ASN A 26 7.35 -15.18 1.66
CA ASN A 26 8.29 -14.24 2.28
C ASN A 26 9.10 -13.45 1.24
N ILE A 27 9.51 -14.09 0.14
CA ILE A 27 10.26 -13.43 -0.92
C ILE A 27 9.34 -12.48 -1.70
N CYS A 28 8.22 -12.97 -2.20
CA CYS A 28 7.33 -12.21 -3.06
C CYS A 28 6.55 -11.12 -2.31
N GLY A 29 5.96 -11.47 -1.17
CA GLY A 29 5.07 -10.57 -0.43
C GLY A 29 5.80 -9.55 0.45
N SER A 30 7.00 -9.86 0.94
CA SER A 30 7.74 -8.98 1.85
C SER A 30 9.01 -8.40 1.25
N ALA A 31 9.89 -9.23 0.68
CA ALA A 31 11.21 -8.75 0.23
C ALA A 31 11.12 -7.92 -1.06
N ILE A 32 10.34 -8.35 -2.05
CA ILE A 32 10.18 -7.62 -3.31
C ILE A 32 9.42 -6.31 -3.09
N VAL A 33 8.30 -6.34 -2.36
CA VAL A 33 7.50 -5.14 -2.08
C VAL A 33 8.32 -4.09 -1.33
N GLY A 34 9.00 -4.49 -0.24
CA GLY A 34 9.87 -3.57 0.49
C GLY A 34 11.04 -3.05 -0.36
N GLY A 35 11.52 -3.84 -1.33
CA GLY A 35 12.50 -3.39 -2.32
C GLY A 35 11.94 -2.35 -3.28
N ILE A 36 10.71 -2.50 -3.75
CA ILE A 36 10.05 -1.53 -4.65
C ILE A 36 9.84 -0.20 -3.91
N ASP A 37 9.36 -0.24 -2.67
CA ASP A 37 9.14 0.97 -1.87
C ASP A 37 10.45 1.74 -1.65
N LEU A 38 11.54 1.02 -1.35
CA LEU A 38 12.86 1.63 -1.16
C LEU A 38 13.45 2.18 -2.48
N ALA A 39 13.13 1.56 -3.60
CA ALA A 39 13.52 2.07 -4.93
C ALA A 39 12.80 3.38 -5.25
N GLY A 40 11.53 3.51 -4.88
CA GLY A 40 10.76 4.74 -5.01
C GLY A 40 11.28 5.88 -4.12
N LEU A 41 11.73 5.58 -2.90
CA LEU A 41 12.25 6.58 -1.96
C LEU A 41 13.64 7.13 -2.33
N PHE A 42 14.52 6.30 -2.90
CA PHE A 42 15.91 6.69 -3.18
C PHE A 42 16.34 6.40 -4.63
N PRO A 43 15.64 6.94 -5.65
CA PRO A 43 15.83 6.55 -7.06
C PRO A 43 17.24 6.80 -7.60
N ARG A 44 17.98 7.74 -7.00
CA ARG A 44 19.36 8.09 -7.40
C ARG A 44 20.39 7.01 -7.06
N TYR A 45 20.09 6.11 -6.13
CA TYR A 45 21.05 5.13 -5.58
C TYR A 45 20.70 3.66 -5.91
N THR A 46 19.71 3.42 -6.76
CA THR A 46 19.00 2.13 -6.84
C THR A 46 19.32 1.35 -8.12
N ASP A 47 20.28 0.42 -8.04
CA ASP A 47 20.27 -0.78 -8.88
C ASP A 47 19.31 -1.80 -8.24
N ILE A 48 18.42 -2.47 -9.01
CA ILE A 48 17.45 -3.47 -8.50
C ILE A 48 18.08 -4.46 -7.49
N ARG A 49 19.30 -4.91 -7.76
CA ARG A 49 20.03 -5.83 -6.87
C ARG A 49 20.36 -5.18 -5.52
N ARG A 50 20.86 -3.95 -5.52
CA ARG A 50 21.25 -3.23 -4.29
C ARG A 50 20.05 -2.99 -3.39
N VAL A 51 18.92 -2.61 -3.97
CA VAL A 51 17.70 -2.33 -3.20
C VAL A 51 17.16 -3.58 -2.55
N LEU A 52 17.20 -4.73 -3.24
CA LEU A 52 16.82 -6.01 -2.66
C LEU A 52 17.72 -6.40 -1.49
N TYR A 53 19.03 -6.19 -1.59
CA TYR A 53 19.96 -6.46 -0.48
C TYR A 53 19.71 -5.52 0.71
N LEU A 54 19.49 -4.23 0.47
CA LEU A 54 19.19 -3.26 1.53
C LEU A 54 17.85 -3.58 2.21
N GLY A 55 16.81 -3.88 1.43
CA GLY A 55 15.51 -4.28 1.96
C GLY A 55 15.58 -5.55 2.81
N ALA A 56 16.37 -6.54 2.38
CA ALA A 56 16.61 -7.76 3.16
C ALA A 56 17.33 -7.48 4.48
N ILE A 57 18.35 -6.61 4.47
CA ILE A 57 19.09 -6.21 5.69
C ILE A 57 18.15 -5.47 6.66
N ILE A 58 17.37 -4.50 6.17
CA ILE A 58 16.42 -3.74 7.00
C ILE A 58 15.39 -4.69 7.62
N THR A 59 14.80 -5.58 6.81
CA THR A 59 13.78 -6.53 7.28
C THR A 59 14.35 -7.51 8.31
N PHE A 60 15.58 -7.99 8.10
CA PHE A 60 16.26 -8.87 9.05
C PHE A 60 16.48 -8.19 10.41
N ASN A 61 17.01 -6.95 10.40
CA ASN A 61 17.23 -6.17 11.62
C ASN A 61 15.91 -5.84 12.32
N PHE A 62 14.87 -5.45 11.57
CA PHE A 62 13.57 -5.13 12.13
C PHE A 62 12.89 -6.36 12.75
N SER A 63 12.97 -7.52 12.10
CA SER A 63 12.44 -8.79 12.63
C SER A 63 13.12 -9.18 13.95
N TRP A 64 14.43 -8.95 14.07
CA TRP A 64 15.17 -9.19 15.31
C TRP A 64 14.69 -8.30 16.46
N ILE A 65 14.41 -7.02 16.19
CA ILE A 65 13.93 -6.06 17.20
C ILE A 65 12.49 -6.36 17.61
N VAL A 66 11.60 -6.56 16.63
CA VAL A 66 10.16 -6.79 16.85
C VAL A 66 9.89 -8.13 17.50
N ARG A 67 10.73 -9.15 17.26
CA ARG A 67 10.56 -10.52 17.77
C ARG A 67 9.15 -11.06 17.51
N PRO A 68 8.71 -11.13 16.24
CA PRO A 68 7.32 -11.45 15.89
C PRO A 68 6.85 -12.81 16.42
N TRP A 69 7.76 -13.78 16.61
CA TRP A 69 7.44 -15.08 17.20
C TRP A 69 6.84 -14.98 18.61
N GLN A 70 7.19 -13.95 19.40
CA GLN A 70 6.60 -13.75 20.72
C GLN A 70 5.14 -13.29 20.64
N VAL A 71 4.78 -12.56 19.58
CA VAL A 71 3.42 -12.08 19.33
C VAL A 71 2.52 -13.25 18.91
N VAL A 72 3.02 -14.15 18.06
CA VAL A 72 2.26 -15.32 17.58
C VAL A 72 1.97 -16.33 18.69
N ASN A 73 2.86 -16.44 19.69
CA ASN A 73 2.65 -17.35 20.82
C ASN A 73 1.50 -16.94 21.75
N ASN A 74 1.07 -15.66 21.71
CA ASN A 74 0.00 -15.13 22.55
C ASN A 74 -1.23 -14.77 21.70
N ALA A 75 -2.27 -15.60 21.76
CA ALA A 75 -3.51 -15.40 21.00
C ALA A 75 -4.15 -14.00 21.15
N PRO A 76 -4.33 -13.42 22.36
CA PRO A 76 -4.94 -12.09 22.47
C PRO A 76 -4.06 -10.98 21.89
N THR A 77 -2.74 -11.09 22.05
CA THR A 77 -1.77 -10.12 21.49
C THR A 77 -1.71 -10.21 19.97
N PHE A 78 -1.79 -11.41 19.41
CA PHE A 78 -1.84 -11.65 17.97
C PHE A 78 -3.07 -10.99 17.32
N ILE A 79 -4.26 -11.24 17.87
CA ILE A 79 -5.52 -10.66 17.36
C ILE A 79 -5.49 -9.13 17.43
N THR A 80 -5.01 -8.58 18.54
CA THR A 80 -4.92 -7.13 18.74
C THR A 80 -3.95 -6.49 17.74
N THR A 81 -2.81 -7.13 17.49
CA THR A 81 -1.80 -6.64 16.54
C THR A 81 -2.35 -6.57 15.12
N ILE A 82 -2.94 -7.66 14.62
CA ILE A 82 -3.53 -7.70 13.27
C ILE A 82 -4.66 -6.67 13.14
N SER A 83 -5.51 -6.59 14.15
CA SER A 83 -6.64 -5.64 14.14
C SER A 83 -6.15 -4.20 14.11
N SER A 84 -5.07 -3.88 14.83
CA SER A 84 -4.47 -2.55 14.84
C SER A 84 -3.95 -2.15 13.46
N PHE A 85 -3.28 -3.07 12.75
CA PHE A 85 -2.83 -2.81 11.37
C PHE A 85 -3.99 -2.52 10.42
N SER A 86 -5.08 -3.28 10.50
CA SER A 86 -6.27 -3.03 9.65
C SER A 86 -6.85 -1.63 9.85
N VAL A 87 -6.83 -1.10 11.07
CA VAL A 87 -7.36 0.24 11.37
C VAL A 87 -6.45 1.36 10.84
N PHE A 88 -5.14 1.12 10.71
CA PHE A 88 -4.22 2.08 10.09
C PHE A 88 -4.26 2.05 8.55
N LEU A 89 -4.42 0.86 7.97
CA LEU A 89 -4.48 0.68 6.51
C LEU A 89 -5.82 1.15 5.93
N ALA A 90 -6.94 0.93 6.62
CA ALA A 90 -8.27 1.33 6.17
C ALA A 90 -8.40 2.81 5.73
N PRO A 91 -7.99 3.81 6.53
CA PRO A 91 -8.10 5.21 6.14
C PRO A 91 -7.14 5.57 5.01
N MET A 92 -5.94 4.96 4.97
CA MET A 92 -4.99 5.16 3.88
C MET A 92 -5.59 4.68 2.55
N MET A 93 -6.19 3.48 2.53
CA MET A 93 -6.89 2.96 1.36
C MET A 93 -8.09 3.83 0.95
N GLY A 94 -8.83 4.36 1.93
CA GLY A 94 -9.96 5.26 1.69
C GLY A 94 -9.55 6.57 0.99
N VAL A 95 -8.46 7.18 1.44
CA VAL A 95 -7.90 8.38 0.80
C VAL A 95 -7.42 8.07 -0.62
N ILE A 96 -6.64 7.01 -0.82
CA ILE A 96 -6.13 6.62 -2.15
C ILE A 96 -7.29 6.34 -3.11
N PHE A 97 -8.31 5.62 -2.65
CA PHE A 97 -9.50 5.33 -3.44
C PHE A 97 -10.24 6.60 -3.84
N CYS A 98 -10.49 7.49 -2.88
CA CYS A 98 -11.16 8.76 -3.13
C CYS A 98 -10.37 9.64 -4.09
N ASP A 99 -9.05 9.71 -3.92
CA ASP A 99 -8.17 10.52 -4.75
C ASP A 99 -8.19 10.05 -6.20
N PHE A 100 -7.98 8.75 -6.44
CA PHE A 100 -7.86 8.20 -7.80
C PHE A 100 -9.21 8.07 -8.51
N TYR A 101 -10.23 7.51 -7.85
CA TYR A 101 -11.50 7.20 -8.51
C TYR A 101 -12.51 8.35 -8.49
N ILE A 102 -12.57 9.14 -7.42
CA ILE A 102 -13.60 10.17 -7.25
C ILE A 102 -13.08 11.54 -7.70
N LEU A 103 -11.94 11.97 -7.18
CA LEU A 103 -11.36 13.29 -7.49
C LEU A 103 -10.80 13.31 -8.92
N HIS A 104 -9.87 12.41 -9.20
CA HIS A 104 -9.15 12.38 -10.47
C HIS A 104 -9.90 11.61 -11.56
N SER A 105 -10.98 10.89 -11.24
CA SER A 105 -11.77 10.13 -12.22
C SER A 105 -10.92 9.20 -13.11
N ARG A 106 -9.85 8.61 -12.53
CA ARG A 106 -8.83 7.79 -13.22
C ARG A 106 -7.94 8.55 -14.21
N LYS A 107 -7.85 9.87 -14.09
CA LYS A 107 -6.99 10.74 -14.88
C LYS A 107 -5.84 11.28 -14.03
N VAL A 108 -4.61 10.89 -14.34
CA VAL A 108 -3.41 11.27 -13.59
C VAL A 108 -2.34 11.72 -14.57
N GLN A 109 -1.73 12.89 -14.33
CA GLN A 109 -0.55 13.34 -15.06
C GLN A 109 0.69 12.60 -14.56
N LEU A 110 1.26 11.72 -15.38
CA LEU A 110 2.46 10.96 -15.05
C LEU A 110 3.72 11.84 -15.10
N SER A 111 3.77 12.78 -16.03
CA SER A 111 4.91 13.69 -16.23
C SER A 111 5.22 14.49 -14.96
N ASN A 112 4.17 14.94 -14.27
CA ASN A 112 4.27 15.69 -13.02
C ASN A 112 4.53 14.78 -11.81
N LEU A 113 4.26 13.48 -11.85
CA LEU A 113 4.50 12.56 -10.74
C LEU A 113 6.00 12.37 -10.44
N TYR A 114 6.85 12.50 -11.46
CA TYR A 114 8.31 12.35 -11.35
C TYR A 114 9.06 13.69 -11.24
N ARG A 115 8.35 14.82 -11.12
CA ARG A 115 8.92 16.16 -10.91
C ARG A 115 8.72 16.60 -9.47
N SER A 116 9.72 17.30 -8.91
CA SER A 116 9.67 17.85 -7.55
C SER A 116 8.95 19.22 -7.53
N ASP A 117 9.68 20.29 -7.80
CA ASP A 117 9.31 21.65 -7.37
C ASP A 117 8.27 22.34 -8.26
N ASP A 118 8.15 21.90 -9.51
CA ASP A 118 7.21 22.44 -10.51
C ASP A 118 6.03 21.49 -10.76
N SER A 119 5.76 20.59 -9.83
CA SER A 119 4.70 19.59 -9.95
C SER A 119 3.41 20.05 -9.29
N VAL A 120 2.30 19.74 -9.95
CA VAL A 120 0.95 19.85 -9.39
C VAL A 120 0.80 19.07 -8.07
N TYR A 121 1.60 18.01 -7.88
CA TYR A 121 1.59 17.17 -6.68
C TYR A 121 2.54 17.65 -5.58
N TRP A 122 3.27 18.75 -5.78
CA TRP A 122 4.23 19.24 -4.79
C TRP A 122 3.56 19.88 -3.56
N TYR A 123 2.29 20.29 -3.65
CA TYR A 123 1.51 20.84 -2.52
C TYR A 123 2.34 21.82 -1.64
N TRP A 124 2.39 21.60 -0.31
CA TRP A 124 3.20 22.40 0.60
C TRP A 124 4.55 21.72 0.86
N HIS A 125 5.56 22.02 0.04
CA HIS A 125 6.92 21.44 0.11
C HIS A 125 6.95 19.90 0.07
N GLY A 126 6.16 19.30 -0.81
CA GLY A 126 5.98 17.85 -0.96
C GLY A 126 4.94 17.25 -0.01
N PHE A 127 4.27 18.05 0.82
CA PHE A 127 3.35 17.55 1.84
C PHE A 127 1.89 17.98 1.62
N ASN A 128 0.98 16.99 1.64
CA ASN A 128 -0.46 17.22 1.55
C ASN A 128 -1.12 17.16 2.94
N CYS A 129 -1.25 18.31 3.60
CA CYS A 129 -1.88 18.41 4.93
C CYS A 129 -3.34 17.92 4.95
N ARG A 130 -4.04 17.91 3.80
CA ARG A 130 -5.43 17.42 3.70
C ARG A 130 -5.52 15.92 3.94
N VAL A 131 -4.51 15.16 3.51
CA VAL A 131 -4.41 13.72 3.76
C VAL A 131 -4.28 13.45 5.26
N LEU A 132 -3.44 14.23 5.96
CA LEU A 132 -3.34 14.11 7.42
C LEU A 132 -4.64 14.42 8.13
N ALA A 133 -5.36 15.46 7.72
CA ALA A 133 -6.66 15.80 8.31
C ALA A 133 -7.67 14.66 8.14
N ALA A 134 -7.75 14.07 6.93
CA ALA A 134 -8.61 12.91 6.66
C ALA A 134 -8.19 11.68 7.49
N TRP A 135 -6.89 11.45 7.66
CA TRP A 135 -6.37 10.33 8.43
C TRP A 135 -6.60 10.48 9.94
N ILE A 136 -6.45 11.70 10.49
CA ILE A 136 -6.72 11.98 11.91
C ILE A 136 -8.23 11.94 12.19
N SER A 137 -9.08 12.41 11.27
CA SER A 137 -10.54 12.40 11.44
C SER A 137 -11.13 10.98 11.55
N ALA A 138 -10.45 9.99 10.96
CA ALA A 138 -10.79 8.58 11.10
C ALA A 138 -10.57 8.06 12.55
N LYS A 139 -9.84 8.80 13.38
CA LYS A 139 -9.55 8.46 14.78
C LYS A 139 -10.72 8.77 15.72
N ASN A 140 -11.85 8.10 15.54
CA ASN A 140 -13.02 8.23 16.42
C ASN A 140 -13.20 6.99 17.29
N ARG A 141 -13.17 7.17 18.62
CA ARG A 141 -13.27 6.10 19.64
C ARG A 141 -14.41 5.10 19.38
N GLY A 142 -15.58 5.57 18.95
CA GLY A 142 -16.74 4.71 18.68
C GLY A 142 -16.60 3.80 17.46
N ILE A 143 -15.73 4.13 16.49
CA ILE A 143 -15.52 3.31 15.29
C ILE A 143 -14.64 2.09 15.59
N TYR A 144 -13.75 2.20 16.59
CA TYR A 144 -12.89 1.11 17.03
C TYR A 144 -13.65 -0.01 17.74
N GLU A 145 -14.77 0.29 18.40
CA GLU A 145 -15.55 -0.72 19.12
C GLU A 145 -16.30 -1.67 18.17
N MET A 146 -16.58 -1.22 16.94
CA MET A 146 -17.22 -2.03 15.89
C MET A 146 -16.19 -2.76 15.02
N PHE A 147 -15.32 -3.57 15.63
CA PHE A 147 -14.18 -4.23 14.98
C PHE A 147 -14.53 -5.01 13.69
N TYR A 148 -15.72 -5.61 13.62
CA TYR A 148 -16.14 -6.40 12.43
C TYR A 148 -16.42 -5.55 11.19
N LEU A 149 -16.83 -4.29 11.36
CA LEU A 149 -17.11 -3.36 10.25
C LEU A 149 -16.11 -2.20 10.20
N ALA A 150 -15.19 -2.13 11.16
CA ALA A 150 -14.23 -1.04 11.34
C ALA A 150 -13.47 -0.71 10.06
N PHE A 151 -13.05 -1.73 9.29
CA PHE A 151 -12.35 -1.49 8.03
C PHE A 151 -13.19 -0.67 7.05
N PHE A 152 -14.40 -1.11 6.74
CA PHE A 152 -15.28 -0.43 5.79
C PHE A 152 -15.76 0.93 6.33
N SER A 153 -16.14 1.01 7.61
CA SER A 153 -16.58 2.27 8.19
C SER A 153 -15.48 3.32 8.19
N VAL A 154 -14.26 2.96 8.57
CA VAL A 154 -13.11 3.89 8.56
C VAL A 154 -12.73 4.27 7.13
N PHE A 155 -12.76 3.31 6.20
CA PHE A 155 -12.51 3.56 4.78
C PHE A 155 -13.46 4.63 4.21
N PHE A 156 -14.77 4.46 4.40
CA PHE A 156 -15.76 5.41 3.87
C PHE A 156 -15.72 6.76 4.57
N VAL A 157 -15.51 6.80 5.89
CA VAL A 157 -15.39 8.06 6.65
C VAL A 157 -14.17 8.84 6.18
N SER A 158 -13.01 8.18 6.04
CA SER A 158 -11.79 8.85 5.59
C SER A 158 -11.91 9.34 4.14
N ALA A 159 -12.48 8.52 3.25
CA ALA A 159 -12.78 8.91 1.87
C ALA A 159 -13.71 10.14 1.81
N LEU A 160 -14.78 10.15 2.62
CA LEU A 160 -15.74 11.26 2.66
C LEU A 160 -15.09 12.55 3.18
N VAL A 161 -14.32 12.47 4.28
CA VAL A 161 -13.64 13.66 4.84
C VAL A 161 -12.61 14.19 3.85
N PHE A 162 -11.86 13.31 3.19
CA PHE A 162 -10.92 13.71 2.16
C PHE A 162 -11.63 14.37 0.98
N TYR A 163 -12.76 13.80 0.52
CA TYR A 163 -13.58 14.39 -0.53
C TYR A 163 -14.07 15.79 -0.16
N ILE A 164 -14.64 15.97 1.04
CA ILE A 164 -15.15 17.27 1.51
C ILE A 164 -14.01 18.29 1.60
N THR A 165 -12.86 17.89 2.15
CA THR A 165 -11.70 18.78 2.32
C THR A 165 -11.17 19.26 0.97
N ASN A 166 -11.10 18.37 -0.03
CA ASN A 166 -10.68 18.76 -1.38
C ASN A 166 -11.76 19.54 -2.15
N ARG A 167 -13.04 19.39 -1.80
CA ARG A 167 -14.11 20.22 -2.37
C ARG A 167 -14.05 21.67 -1.87
N ILE A 168 -13.62 21.89 -0.63
CA ILE A 168 -13.43 23.24 -0.06
C ILE A 168 -12.18 23.91 -0.64
N SER A 169 -11.11 23.15 -0.86
CA SER A 169 -9.86 23.62 -1.46
C SER A 169 -9.46 22.66 -2.58
N PRO A 170 -9.90 22.89 -3.82
CA PRO A 170 -9.55 22.04 -4.95
C PRO A 170 -8.02 22.05 -5.17
N PRO A 171 -7.37 20.89 -5.35
CA PRO A 171 -5.98 20.86 -5.79
C PRO A 171 -5.89 21.42 -7.21
N ALA A 172 -4.75 22.03 -7.54
CA ALA A 172 -4.48 22.46 -8.92
C ALA A 172 -4.44 21.23 -9.86
N GLY A 173 -4.71 21.42 -11.16
CA GLY A 173 -4.59 20.37 -12.18
C GLY A 173 -5.56 19.20 -12.06
N LEU A 174 -6.69 19.37 -11.37
CA LEU A 174 -7.66 18.29 -11.17
C LEU A 174 -8.32 17.87 -12.49
N GLY A 175 -8.00 16.66 -12.96
CA GLY A 175 -8.59 16.06 -14.16
C GLY A 175 -7.80 16.30 -15.45
N ASP A 176 -6.66 16.98 -15.37
CA ASP A 176 -5.74 17.12 -16.47
C ASP A 176 -5.00 15.79 -16.72
N MET A 177 -4.71 15.50 -17.99
CA MET A 177 -3.91 14.36 -18.44
C MET A 177 -2.67 14.89 -19.15
N ASP A 178 -1.63 14.06 -19.26
CA ASP A 178 -0.49 14.42 -20.09
C ASP A 178 -0.91 14.42 -21.57
N GLU A 179 -0.55 15.46 -22.31
CA GLU A 179 -0.78 15.55 -23.76
C GLU A 179 0.14 14.60 -24.55
N VAL A 180 1.27 14.23 -23.96
CA VAL A 180 2.30 13.38 -24.59
C VAL A 180 2.64 12.21 -23.66
N ASP A 181 2.71 11.00 -24.20
CA ASP A 181 3.06 9.81 -23.43
C ASP A 181 4.58 9.70 -23.22
N VAL A 182 5.11 10.53 -22.31
CA VAL A 182 6.55 10.57 -21.98
C VAL A 182 7.03 9.23 -21.39
N CYS A 183 6.16 8.48 -20.73
CA CYS A 183 6.51 7.24 -20.04
C CYS A 183 6.33 5.97 -20.90
N GLY A 184 5.76 6.09 -22.11
CA GLY A 184 5.47 4.94 -22.99
C GLY A 184 4.49 3.96 -22.36
N THR A 185 3.49 4.49 -21.64
CA THR A 185 2.52 3.71 -20.86
C THR A 185 1.41 3.13 -21.72
N PHE A 186 1.03 3.83 -22.78
CA PHE A 186 -0.10 3.49 -23.63
C PHE A 186 0.35 2.76 -24.90
N THR A 187 -0.49 1.81 -25.34
CA THR A 187 -0.35 1.30 -26.71
C THR A 187 -0.78 2.38 -27.70
N ALA A 188 -0.24 2.38 -28.93
CA ALA A 188 -0.55 3.42 -29.93
C ALA A 188 -2.06 3.62 -30.19
N HIS A 189 -2.84 2.54 -30.08
CA HIS A 189 -4.31 2.58 -30.21
C HIS A 189 -5.01 3.20 -28.99
N GLU A 190 -4.49 2.99 -27.78
CA GLU A 190 -5.01 3.61 -26.55
C GLU A 190 -4.65 5.09 -26.47
N ALA A 191 -3.43 5.46 -26.88
CA ALA A 191 -2.98 6.85 -26.95
C ALA A 191 -3.89 7.67 -27.88
N GLN A 192 -4.20 7.16 -29.07
CA GLN A 192 -5.16 7.79 -29.99
C GLN A 192 -6.57 7.94 -29.40
N LYS A 193 -7.03 7.00 -28.58
CA LYS A 193 -8.36 7.07 -27.93
C LYS A 193 -8.41 8.12 -26.84
N LEU A 194 -7.26 8.43 -26.24
CA LEU A 194 -7.11 9.40 -25.15
C LEU A 194 -6.61 10.77 -25.65
N ASP A 195 -6.44 10.93 -26.96
CA ASP A 195 -5.88 12.13 -27.61
C ASP A 195 -4.48 12.51 -27.08
N VAL A 196 -3.72 11.49 -26.68
CA VAL A 196 -2.33 11.60 -26.21
C VAL A 196 -1.41 11.26 -27.38
N THR A 197 -0.43 12.12 -27.65
CA THR A 197 0.49 11.99 -28.80
C THR A 197 1.79 11.29 -28.41
#